data_AF-A0A1C7LV79-F1
#
_entry.id   AF-A0A1C7LV79-F1
#
_cell.length_a   1.000
_cell.length_b   1.000
_cell.length_c   1.000
_cell.angle_alpha   90.00
_cell.angle_beta   90.00
_cell.angle_gamma   90.00
#
_symmetry.space_group_name_H-M   'P 1'
#
loop_
_entity.id
_entity.type
_entity.pdbx_description
1 polymer ?
#
loop_
_entity_poly.entity_id
_entity_poly.type
_entity_poly.pdbx_seq_one_letter_code
_entity_poly.pdbx_strand_id
1 'polypeptide(L)'
;MFTLLHSSLPALRHLTITPYDDVSVPTSLFSQFIDVHGEKLTSLHLYTVKQWPTALFPSPTTLLQTCFNLYHLSLELPLPVLSLSSDYLRHSLQILSIPRPDAEFLNALEALLPKLPSLQFVRTRDVRWLRSGMSSRAQQAGVQGEMVAWRKRLARRGIQLVDSEWSLNAG
;
A
#
# COMPACT_ATOMS: atom_id res chain seq x y z
N MET A 1 -23.52 -0.20 -1.49
CA MET A 1 -22.39 -0.38 -2.43
C MET A 1 -22.85 -0.78 -3.83
N PHE A 2 -23.80 -1.72 -3.97
CA PHE A 2 -24.33 -2.14 -5.28
C PHE A 2 -24.80 -1.00 -6.21
N THR A 3 -25.53 -0.01 -5.69
CA THR A 3 -25.94 1.17 -6.49
C THR A 3 -24.74 1.99 -6.97
N LEU A 4 -23.69 2.11 -6.15
CA LEU A 4 -22.47 2.84 -6.52
C LEU A 4 -21.67 2.12 -7.60
N LEU A 5 -21.74 0.78 -7.67
CA LEU A 5 -21.12 0.00 -8.73
C LEU A 5 -21.66 0.41 -10.12
N HIS A 6 -22.96 0.67 -10.22
CA HIS A 6 -23.65 0.99 -11.47
C HIS A 6 -23.81 2.50 -11.72
N SER A 7 -23.42 3.33 -10.76
CA SER A 7 -23.50 4.79 -10.89
C SER A 7 -22.23 5.34 -11.51
N SER A 8 -22.35 6.34 -12.40
CA SER A 8 -21.16 7.07 -12.84
C SER A 8 -20.65 7.93 -11.70
N LEU A 9 -19.42 7.66 -11.24
CA LEU A 9 -18.73 8.42 -10.20
C LEU A 9 -17.53 9.19 -10.77
N PRO A 10 -17.73 10.18 -11.66
CA PRO A 10 -16.64 10.85 -12.36
C PRO A 10 -15.70 11.65 -11.44
N ALA A 11 -16.21 12.08 -10.28
CA ALA A 11 -15.45 12.81 -9.27
C ALA A 11 -14.74 11.91 -8.24
N LEU A 12 -14.93 10.58 -8.31
CA LEU A 12 -14.29 9.66 -7.36
C LEU A 12 -12.80 9.55 -7.67
N ARG A 13 -11.99 10.21 -6.83
CA ARG A 13 -10.52 10.19 -6.91
C ARG A 13 -9.87 9.51 -5.72
N HIS A 14 -10.50 9.60 -4.55
CA HIS A 14 -10.01 9.06 -3.29
C HIS A 14 -11.00 8.02 -2.80
N LEU A 15 -10.52 6.80 -2.56
CA LEU A 15 -11.33 5.70 -2.03
C LEU A 15 -10.67 5.11 -0.80
N THR A 16 -11.42 5.05 0.31
CA THR A 16 -11.07 4.24 1.48
C THR A 16 -12.07 3.09 1.58
N ILE A 17 -11.59 1.85 1.61
CA ILE A 17 -12.45 0.66 1.58
C ILE A 17 -11.81 -0.51 2.33
N THR A 18 -12.64 -1.34 2.96
CA THR A 18 -12.20 -2.60 3.56
C THR A 18 -12.07 -3.66 2.47
N PRO A 19 -10.92 -4.31 2.30
CA PRO A 19 -10.69 -5.29 1.24
C PRO A 19 -11.27 -6.65 1.63
N TYR A 20 -12.59 -6.80 1.64
CA TYR A 20 -13.19 -8.13 1.82
C TYR A 20 -12.91 -8.99 0.57
N ASP A 21 -12.50 -10.24 0.77
CA ASP A 21 -12.36 -11.21 -0.31
C ASP A 21 -13.75 -11.68 -0.75
N ASP A 22 -13.98 -11.66 -2.06
CA ASP A 22 -15.28 -11.99 -2.65
C ASP A 22 -15.58 -13.51 -2.56
N VAL A 23 -14.56 -14.35 -2.35
CA VAL A 23 -14.74 -15.80 -2.13
C VAL A 23 -15.24 -16.07 -0.71
N SER A 24 -14.60 -15.45 0.28
CA SER A 24 -14.91 -15.66 1.70
C SER A 24 -16.13 -14.85 2.16
N VAL A 25 -16.40 -13.72 1.50
CA VAL A 25 -17.54 -12.83 1.78
C VAL A 25 -18.30 -12.60 0.47
N PRO A 26 -19.27 -13.46 0.11
CA PRO A 26 -19.94 -13.43 -1.20
C PRO A 26 -20.71 -12.12 -1.50
N THR A 27 -21.01 -11.32 -0.48
CA THR A 27 -21.66 -10.01 -0.62
C THR A 27 -20.65 -8.86 -0.77
N SER A 28 -19.35 -9.16 -0.70
CA SER A 28 -18.31 -8.20 -1.04
C SER A 28 -18.44 -7.84 -2.51
N LEU A 29 -18.36 -6.53 -2.78
CA LEU A 29 -18.27 -6.00 -4.13
C LEU A 29 -16.92 -5.29 -4.32
N PHE A 30 -15.92 -5.63 -3.51
CA PHE A 30 -14.66 -4.91 -3.46
C PHE A 30 -13.92 -5.00 -4.81
N SER A 31 -13.67 -6.21 -5.31
CA SER A 31 -12.95 -6.38 -6.58
C SER A 31 -13.73 -5.76 -7.73
N GLN A 32 -15.04 -6.02 -7.81
CA GLN A 32 -15.92 -5.44 -8.84
C GLN A 32 -15.93 -3.89 -8.80
N PHE A 33 -15.96 -3.31 -7.60
CA PHE A 33 -15.96 -1.85 -7.46
C PHE A 33 -14.63 -1.25 -7.91
N ILE A 34 -13.51 -1.90 -7.60
CA ILE A 34 -12.19 -1.52 -8.09
C ILE A 34 -12.11 -1.68 -9.61
N ASP A 35 -12.64 -2.76 -10.18
CA ASP A 35 -12.64 -2.98 -11.63
C ASP A 35 -13.44 -1.91 -12.39
N VAL A 36 -14.57 -1.46 -11.85
CA VAL A 36 -15.41 -0.44 -12.51
C VAL A 36 -14.88 0.98 -12.32
N HIS A 37 -14.35 1.32 -11.14
CA HIS A 37 -14.01 2.71 -10.79
C HIS A 37 -12.51 2.98 -10.65
N GLY A 38 -11.67 1.94 -10.64
CA GLY A 38 -10.25 2.00 -10.30
C GLY A 38 -9.44 2.93 -11.19
N GLU A 39 -9.75 2.99 -12.49
CA GLU A 39 -9.05 3.85 -13.45
C GLU A 39 -9.10 5.34 -13.09
N LYS A 40 -10.14 5.77 -12.37
CA LYS A 40 -10.34 7.17 -11.96
C LYS A 40 -9.63 7.52 -10.66
N LEU A 41 -9.22 6.51 -9.89
CA LEU A 41 -8.63 6.71 -8.57
C LEU A 41 -7.21 7.25 -8.68
N THR A 42 -6.95 8.30 -7.91
CA THR A 42 -5.60 8.81 -7.65
C THR A 42 -5.10 8.34 -6.29
N SER A 43 -6.00 7.92 -5.40
CA SER A 43 -5.68 7.51 -4.04
C SER A 43 -6.58 6.36 -3.60
N LEU A 44 -5.96 5.25 -3.21
CA LEU A 44 -6.64 4.06 -2.72
C LEU A 44 -6.10 3.67 -1.36
N HIS A 45 -6.99 3.66 -0.37
CA HIS A 45 -6.69 3.29 1.00
C HIS A 45 -7.46 2.05 1.40
N LEU A 46 -6.74 0.95 1.53
CA LEU A 46 -7.26 -0.25 2.14
C LEU A 46 -7.17 -0.08 3.66
N TYR A 47 -8.27 -0.36 4.34
CA TYR A 47 -8.37 -0.21 5.78
C TYR A 47 -9.28 -1.26 6.38
N THR A 48 -8.75 -2.06 7.32
CA THR A 48 -9.54 -3.04 8.07
C THR A 48 -9.64 -2.59 9.53
N VAL A 49 -10.88 -2.46 10.02
CA VAL A 49 -11.13 -2.09 11.42
C VAL A 49 -10.60 -3.21 12.33
N LYS A 50 -9.82 -2.83 13.35
CA LYS A 50 -9.28 -3.75 14.36
C LYS A 50 -10.37 -4.16 15.35
N GLN A 51 -11.30 -5.02 14.91
CA GLN A 51 -12.34 -5.62 15.75
C GLN A 51 -12.07 -7.12 15.94
N TRP A 52 -12.47 -7.69 17.08
CA TRP A 52 -12.32 -9.12 17.34
C TRP A 52 -13.63 -9.87 17.04
N PRO A 53 -13.59 -10.99 16.29
CA PRO A 53 -12.45 -11.54 15.55
C PRO A 53 -12.10 -10.70 14.31
N THR A 54 -10.80 -10.47 14.05
CA THR A 54 -10.37 -9.74 12.85
C THR A 54 -10.24 -10.71 11.69
N ALA A 55 -11.13 -10.60 10.71
CA ALA A 55 -10.96 -11.29 9.44
C ALA A 55 -10.05 -10.44 8.54
N LEU A 56 -8.90 -10.98 8.16
CA LEU A 56 -7.95 -10.34 7.25
C LEU A 56 -7.99 -11.07 5.92
N PHE A 57 -8.04 -10.29 4.84
CA PHE A 57 -8.11 -10.82 3.48
C PHE A 57 -7.02 -10.15 2.64
N PRO A 58 -6.33 -10.92 1.78
CA PRO A 58 -5.36 -10.35 0.86
C PRO A 58 -6.06 -9.40 -0.10
N SER A 59 -5.39 -8.30 -0.42
CA SER A 59 -5.87 -7.41 -1.47
C SER A 59 -5.53 -7.99 -2.85
N PRO A 60 -6.27 -7.66 -3.92
CA PRO A 60 -5.98 -8.11 -5.27
C PRO A 60 -4.53 -7.79 -5.68
N THR A 61 -3.86 -8.75 -6.32
CA THR A 61 -2.50 -8.55 -6.86
C THR A 61 -2.47 -7.65 -8.10
N THR A 62 -3.64 -7.38 -8.68
CA THR A 62 -3.89 -6.60 -9.89
C THR A 62 -4.20 -5.13 -9.63
N LEU A 63 -4.15 -4.66 -8.37
CA LEU A 63 -4.52 -3.26 -8.01
C LEU A 63 -3.81 -2.19 -8.85
N LEU A 64 -2.53 -2.38 -9.16
CA LEU A 64 -1.75 -1.43 -9.97
C LEU A 64 -2.10 -1.50 -11.48
N GLN A 65 -2.76 -2.56 -11.92
CA GLN A 65 -3.22 -2.71 -13.30
C GLN A 65 -4.58 -2.03 -13.46
N THR A 66 -5.49 -2.27 -12.51
CA THR A 66 -6.83 -1.67 -12.52
C THR A 66 -6.79 -0.17 -12.18
N CYS A 67 -5.93 0.23 -11.25
CA CYS A 67 -5.82 1.61 -10.78
C CYS A 67 -4.54 2.28 -11.27
N PHE A 68 -4.34 2.35 -12.59
CA PHE A 68 -3.10 2.80 -13.22
C PHE A 68 -2.75 4.28 -12.98
N ASN A 69 -3.72 5.11 -12.57
CA ASN A 69 -3.54 6.53 -12.27
C ASN A 69 -3.23 6.81 -10.78
N LEU A 70 -3.00 5.78 -9.95
CA LEU A 70 -2.72 5.99 -8.53
C LEU A 70 -1.46 6.81 -8.33
N TYR A 71 -1.61 7.84 -7.50
CA TYR A 71 -0.55 8.61 -6.86
C TYR A 71 -0.20 8.01 -5.49
N HIS A 72 -1.22 7.58 -4.72
CA HIS A 72 -1.06 6.99 -3.39
C HIS A 72 -1.83 5.68 -3.25
N LEU A 73 -1.12 4.61 -2.90
CA LEU A 73 -1.69 3.31 -2.54
C LEU A 73 -1.36 2.99 -1.08
N SER A 74 -2.37 2.64 -0.29
CA SER A 74 -2.20 2.20 1.09
C SER A 74 -2.78 0.80 1.25
N LEU A 75 -1.91 -0.18 1.51
CA LEU A 75 -2.24 -1.60 1.62
C LEU A 75 -2.55 -2.03 3.05
N GLU A 76 -3.27 -3.14 3.20
CA GLU A 76 -3.54 -3.82 4.47
C GLU A 76 -2.81 -5.16 4.59
N LEU A 77 -2.82 -5.75 5.79
CA LEU A 77 -2.37 -7.12 6.02
C LEU A 77 -3.46 -8.13 5.64
N PRO A 78 -3.09 -9.31 5.09
CA PRO A 78 -1.75 -9.66 4.62
C PRO A 78 -1.36 -8.85 3.36
N LEU A 79 -0.08 -8.47 3.25
CA LEU A 79 0.40 -7.68 2.11
C LEU A 79 0.33 -8.50 0.81
N PRO A 80 -0.24 -7.95 -0.28
CA PRO A 80 -0.32 -8.65 -1.56
C PRO A 80 1.03 -8.64 -2.30
N VAL A 81 1.24 -9.66 -3.14
CA VAL A 81 2.31 -9.63 -4.15
C VAL A 81 1.81 -8.79 -5.33
N LEU A 82 2.12 -7.50 -5.32
CA LEU A 82 1.70 -6.59 -6.38
C LEU A 82 2.35 -6.94 -7.72
N SER A 83 1.54 -6.93 -8.78
CA SER A 83 1.99 -7.24 -10.14
C SER A 83 1.58 -6.16 -11.13
N LEU A 84 2.47 -5.87 -12.08
CA LEU A 84 2.20 -5.03 -13.24
C LEU A 84 2.47 -5.84 -14.49
N SER A 85 1.55 -5.83 -15.46
CA SER A 85 1.76 -6.47 -16.75
C SER A 85 2.92 -5.80 -17.51
N SER A 86 3.42 -6.45 -18.57
CA SER A 86 4.42 -5.88 -19.48
C SER A 86 3.92 -4.63 -20.21
N ASP A 87 2.61 -4.53 -20.39
CA ASP A 87 1.97 -3.54 -21.26
C ASP A 87 1.94 -2.16 -20.60
N TYR A 88 1.93 -2.12 -19.26
CA TYR A 88 2.14 -0.91 -18.48
C TYR A 88 3.63 -0.67 -18.27
N LEU A 89 4.24 0.11 -19.17
CA LEU A 89 5.68 0.38 -19.12
C LEU A 89 6.10 1.12 -17.85
N ARG A 90 5.26 2.03 -17.32
CA ARG A 90 5.58 2.88 -16.14
C ARG A 90 4.31 3.31 -15.40
N HIS A 91 4.27 3.10 -14.08
CA HIS A 91 3.18 3.56 -13.22
C HIS A 91 3.52 4.91 -12.55
N SER A 92 2.51 5.74 -12.31
CA SER A 92 2.61 7.06 -11.66
C SER A 92 2.66 7.05 -10.13
N LEU A 93 2.81 5.87 -9.50
CA LEU A 93 2.69 5.74 -8.05
C LEU A 93 3.83 6.48 -7.36
N GLN A 94 3.52 7.38 -6.43
CA GLN A 94 4.50 8.17 -5.68
C GLN A 94 4.60 7.77 -4.21
N ILE A 95 3.48 7.34 -3.62
CA ILE A 95 3.40 6.97 -2.21
C ILE A 95 2.83 5.56 -2.08
N LEU A 96 3.61 4.67 -1.47
CA LEU A 96 3.16 3.35 -1.06
C LEU A 96 3.12 3.28 0.46
N SER A 97 1.95 3.10 1.05
CA SER A 97 1.79 2.88 2.49
C SER A 97 1.50 1.42 2.79
N ILE A 98 2.15 0.87 3.79
CA ILE A 98 1.94 -0.49 4.30
C ILE A 98 1.73 -0.42 5.82
N PRO A 99 1.10 -1.41 6.46
CA PRO A 99 0.94 -1.39 7.91
C PRO A 99 2.30 -1.47 8.62
N ARG A 100 3.13 -2.45 8.26
CA ARG A 100 4.45 -2.69 8.86
C ARG A 100 5.43 -3.23 7.80
N PRO A 101 6.76 -3.04 7.98
CA PRO A 101 7.78 -3.69 7.18
C PRO A 101 7.65 -5.21 7.19
N ASP A 102 7.93 -5.82 6.04
CA ASP A 102 7.91 -7.27 5.81
C ASP A 102 8.99 -7.68 4.79
N ALA A 103 9.87 -8.62 5.15
CA ALA A 103 11.03 -8.94 4.32
C ALA A 103 10.64 -9.52 2.93
N GLU A 104 9.58 -10.32 2.87
CA GLU A 104 9.09 -10.91 1.62
C GLU A 104 8.52 -9.84 0.70
N PHE A 105 7.69 -8.94 1.24
CA PHE A 105 7.14 -7.82 0.50
C PHE A 105 8.23 -6.87 -0.01
N LEU A 106 9.31 -6.62 0.75
CA LEU A 106 10.40 -5.78 0.26
C LEU A 106 11.04 -6.38 -1.00
N ASN A 107 11.24 -7.69 -1.03
CA ASN A 107 11.81 -8.36 -2.20
C ASN A 107 10.87 -8.26 -3.41
N ALA A 108 9.56 -8.42 -3.20
CA ALA A 108 8.55 -8.24 -4.24
C ALA A 108 8.50 -6.77 -4.74
N LEU A 109 8.57 -5.80 -3.83
CA LEU A 109 8.61 -4.38 -4.16
C LEU A 109 9.85 -4.04 -4.99
N GLU A 110 11.03 -4.53 -4.60
CA GLU A 110 12.28 -4.28 -5.33
C GLU A 110 12.24 -4.80 -6.78
N ALA A 111 11.62 -5.96 -7.00
CA ALA A 111 11.39 -6.49 -8.35
C ALA A 111 10.46 -5.59 -9.18
N LEU A 112 9.53 -4.89 -8.51
CA LEU A 112 8.56 -3.99 -9.14
C LEU A 112 9.09 -2.57 -9.36
N LEU A 113 10.11 -2.12 -8.62
CA LEU A 113 10.66 -0.77 -8.69
C LEU A 113 11.01 -0.28 -10.11
N PRO A 114 11.56 -1.10 -11.03
CA PRO A 114 11.80 -0.66 -12.42
C PRO A 114 10.53 -0.15 -13.14
N LYS A 115 9.35 -0.64 -12.73
CA LYS A 115 8.04 -0.23 -13.25
C LYS A 115 7.39 0.91 -12.45
N LEU A 116 7.97 1.31 -11.33
CA LEU A 116 7.50 2.38 -10.45
C LEU A 116 8.51 3.55 -10.40
N PRO A 117 8.85 4.17 -11.54
CA PRO A 117 9.90 5.19 -11.59
C PRO A 117 9.56 6.46 -10.80
N SER A 118 8.28 6.68 -10.49
CA SER A 118 7.81 7.87 -9.75
C SER A 118 7.72 7.63 -8.25
N LEU A 119 8.03 6.43 -7.76
CA LEU A 119 7.89 6.11 -6.34
C LEU A 119 8.91 6.91 -5.53
N GLN A 120 8.42 7.71 -4.59
CA GLN A 120 9.25 8.60 -3.77
C GLN A 120 9.21 8.19 -2.31
N PHE A 121 8.04 7.74 -1.82
CA PHE A 121 7.82 7.46 -0.42
C PHE A 121 7.26 6.06 -0.20
N VAL A 122 7.87 5.34 0.73
CA VAL A 122 7.30 4.15 1.34
C VAL A 122 7.01 4.48 2.80
N ARG A 123 5.74 4.39 3.21
CA ARG A 123 5.28 4.72 4.55
C ARG A 123 4.88 3.48 5.33
N THR A 124 5.37 3.35 6.56
CA THR A 124 4.93 2.32 7.51
C THR A 124 3.90 2.90 8.48
N ARG A 125 2.62 2.55 8.31
CA ARG A 125 1.48 3.20 9.01
C ARG A 125 1.35 2.86 10.50
N ASP A 126 1.77 1.67 10.92
CA ASP A 126 1.60 1.18 12.29
C ASP A 126 2.92 1.18 13.09
N VAL A 127 3.96 1.80 12.56
CA VAL A 127 5.31 1.78 13.14
C VAL A 127 5.85 3.19 13.27
N ARG A 128 6.63 3.44 14.32
CA ARG A 128 7.39 4.67 14.55
C ARG A 128 8.87 4.35 14.64
N TRP A 129 9.73 5.24 14.16
CA TRP A 129 11.15 5.15 14.45
C TRP A 129 11.37 5.24 15.97
N LEU A 130 12.25 4.40 16.51
CA LEU A 130 12.68 4.57 17.89
C LEU A 130 13.50 5.86 18.03
N ARG A 131 13.27 6.58 19.14
CA ARG A 131 14.05 7.78 19.48
C ARG A 131 15.49 7.40 19.80
N SER A 132 16.41 8.33 19.56
CA SER A 132 17.86 8.17 19.72
C SER A 132 18.33 7.82 21.15
N GLY A 133 17.45 7.87 22.16
CA GLY A 133 17.74 7.51 23.55
C GLY A 133 17.53 6.04 23.94
N MET A 134 17.08 5.17 23.02
CA MET A 134 16.96 3.72 23.29
C MET A 134 18.25 2.95 22.92
N SER A 135 18.51 1.84 23.62
CA SER A 135 19.73 1.05 23.44
C SER A 135 19.93 0.59 21.99
N SER A 136 21.17 0.59 21.51
CA SER A 136 21.53 0.24 20.13
C SER A 136 21.09 -1.17 19.72
N ARG A 137 21.01 -2.11 20.66
CA ARG A 137 20.48 -3.47 20.43
C ARG A 137 18.97 -3.48 20.17
N ALA A 138 18.19 -2.60 20.80
CA ALA A 138 16.76 -2.48 20.56
C ALA A 138 16.44 -1.88 19.17
N GLN A 139 17.34 -1.06 18.63
CA GLN A 139 17.21 -0.49 17.28
C GLN A 139 17.49 -1.50 16.16
N GLN A 140 18.14 -2.63 16.46
CA GLN A 140 18.57 -3.61 15.47
C GLN A 140 17.72 -4.88 15.42
N ALA A 141 16.78 -5.05 16.37
CA ALA A 141 15.95 -6.24 16.46
C ALA A 141 14.49 -5.95 16.08
N GLY A 142 13.81 -6.95 15.51
CA GLY A 142 12.41 -6.88 15.13
C GLY A 142 12.13 -5.81 14.08
N VAL A 143 11.01 -5.11 14.24
CA VAL A 143 10.49 -4.16 13.24
C VAL A 143 11.46 -3.00 12.95
N GLN A 144 12.27 -2.57 13.93
CA GLN A 144 13.23 -1.47 13.71
C GLN A 144 14.41 -1.91 12.84
N GLY A 145 14.90 -3.13 13.03
CA GLY A 145 15.92 -3.73 12.17
C GLY A 145 15.43 -3.80 10.72
N GLU A 146 14.18 -4.23 10.52
CA GLU A 146 13.52 -4.22 9.21
C GLU A 146 13.44 -2.80 8.63
N MET A 147 12.97 -1.81 9.41
CA MET A 147 12.93 -0.42 8.93
C MET A 147 14.31 0.10 8.51
N VAL A 148 15.37 -0.20 9.26
CA VAL A 148 16.75 0.19 8.89
C VAL A 148 17.18 -0.48 7.60
N ALA A 149 16.90 -1.78 7.44
CA ALA A 149 17.22 -2.55 6.24
C ALA A 149 16.49 -1.99 5.01
N TRP A 150 15.19 -1.73 5.15
CA TRP A 150 14.34 -1.09 4.14
C TRP A 150 14.88 0.28 3.76
N ARG A 151 15.14 1.16 4.73
CA ARG A 151 15.68 2.50 4.49
C ARG A 151 16.98 2.43 3.68
N LYS A 152 17.91 1.54 4.08
CA LYS A 152 19.19 1.38 3.37
C LYS A 152 19.00 0.90 1.93
N ARG A 153 18.08 -0.04 1.70
CA ARG A 153 17.81 -0.63 0.38
C ARG A 153 17.08 0.36 -0.55
N LEU A 154 16.02 0.98 -0.05
CA LEU A 154 15.21 1.97 -0.78
C LEU A 154 15.98 3.27 -1.07
N ALA A 155 16.83 3.74 -0.16
CA ALA A 155 17.63 4.95 -0.38
C ALA A 155 18.59 4.84 -1.58
N ARG A 156 19.08 3.63 -1.90
CA ARG A 156 19.89 3.40 -3.12
C ARG A 156 19.13 3.66 -4.42
N ARG A 157 17.81 3.76 -4.35
CA ARG A 157 16.89 4.06 -5.45
C ARG A 157 16.26 5.45 -5.32
N GLY A 158 16.70 6.27 -4.38
CA GLY A 158 16.13 7.60 -4.11
C GLY A 158 14.77 7.58 -3.40
N ILE A 159 14.33 6.42 -2.90
CA ILE A 159 13.04 6.26 -2.22
C ILE A 159 13.24 6.46 -0.72
N GLN A 160 12.40 7.31 -0.12
CA GLN A 160 12.41 7.60 1.31
C GLN A 160 11.47 6.65 2.07
N LEU A 161 11.99 6.03 3.13
CA LEU A 161 11.18 5.29 4.10
C LEU A 161 10.76 6.21 5.24
N VAL A 162 9.45 6.39 5.40
CA VAL A 162 8.84 7.25 6.43
C VAL A 162 7.93 6.44 7.35
N ASP A 163 7.69 6.94 8.55
CA ASP A 163 6.94 6.22 9.58
C ASP A 163 5.50 6.76 9.76
N SER A 164 4.82 6.33 10.82
CA SER A 164 3.44 6.72 11.07
C SER A 164 3.23 8.20 11.37
N GLU A 165 4.25 8.92 11.87
CA GLU A 165 4.19 10.34 12.21
C GLU A 165 4.39 11.25 10.99
N TRP A 166 4.79 10.69 9.86
CA TRP A 166 5.00 11.46 8.65
C TRP A 166 3.70 12.07 8.10
N SER A 167 3.77 13.34 7.72
CA SER A 167 2.72 14.08 7.01
C SER A 167 3.30 14.81 5.80
N LEU A 168 2.50 14.95 4.74
CA LEU A 168 2.87 15.64 3.50
C LEU A 168 3.17 17.13 3.69
N ASN A 169 2.77 17.73 4.82
CA ASN A 169 2.94 19.16 5.10
C ASN A 169 4.23 19.47 5.90
N ALA A 170 5.10 18.48 6.12
CA ALA A 170 6.41 18.68 6.76
C ALA A 170 7.47 18.93 5.68
N GLY A 171 7.44 20.12 5.06
CA GLY A 171 8.39 20.57 4.05
C GLY A 171 8.31 22.08 3.88
#